data_AF-A0A958BUT8-F1
#
_entry.id   AF-A0A958BUT8-F1
#
_cell.length_a   1.000
_cell.length_b   1.000
_cell.length_c   1.000
_cell.angle_alpha   90.00
_cell.angle_beta   90.00
_cell.angle_gamma   90.00
#
_symmetry.space_group_name_H-M   'P 1'
#
loop_
_entity.id
_entity.type
_entity.pdbx_description
1 polymer ?
#
loop_
_entity_poly.entity_id
_entity_poly.type
_entity_poly.pdbx_seq_one_letter_code
_entity_poly.pdbx_strand_id
1 'polypeptide(L)'
;VEQVCRTLPVPVIAKEVGWGFAEDTARRLIEAGVAAIDVAGAGGTSWSQVEMYRAKTEVQRRVAATFVDWGIPTSEAIQAARQAGGTGFPIIASGGLRNGLDIAKCIALGANMGGMAGPFLKAAVKSLDAVLEQIEITQTELRVAMFGIGAATIEALQSTDRLKKRR
;
A
#
# COMPACT_ATOMS: atom_id res chain seq x y z
N VAL A 1 -11.40 -2.11 -17.60
CA VAL A 1 -11.12 -3.03 -16.48
C VAL A 1 -11.90 -4.31 -16.64
N GLU A 2 -13.24 -4.27 -16.71
CA GLU A 2 -14.10 -5.46 -16.88
C GLU A 2 -13.64 -6.44 -17.96
N GLN A 3 -13.36 -5.95 -19.17
CA GLN A 3 -12.89 -6.80 -20.26
C GLN A 3 -11.63 -7.56 -19.86
N VAL A 4 -10.64 -6.88 -19.27
CA VAL A 4 -9.37 -7.49 -18.83
C VAL A 4 -9.62 -8.55 -17.75
N CYS A 5 -10.45 -8.23 -16.75
CA CYS A 5 -10.82 -9.17 -15.69
C CYS A 5 -11.55 -10.41 -16.21
N ARG A 6 -12.38 -10.27 -17.26
CA ARG A 6 -13.12 -11.39 -17.87
C ARG A 6 -12.26 -12.23 -18.83
N THR A 7 -11.30 -11.63 -19.53
CA THR A 7 -10.55 -12.32 -20.59
C THR A 7 -9.25 -12.95 -20.13
N LEU A 8 -8.62 -12.43 -19.08
CA LEU A 8 -7.35 -12.97 -18.60
C LEU A 8 -7.58 -14.26 -17.80
N PRO A 9 -6.73 -15.29 -17.97
CA PRO A 9 -6.82 -16.54 -17.21
C PRO A 9 -6.28 -16.42 -15.78
N VAL A 10 -5.81 -15.24 -15.39
CA VAL A 10 -5.18 -14.96 -14.09
C VAL A 10 -5.92 -13.82 -13.38
N PRO A 11 -5.87 -13.77 -12.04
CA PRO A 11 -6.49 -12.70 -11.28
C PRO A 11 -5.91 -11.32 -11.65
N VAL A 12 -6.78 -10.32 -11.74
CA VAL A 12 -6.39 -8.93 -11.99
C VAL A 12 -6.44 -8.15 -10.68
N ILE A 13 -5.34 -7.46 -10.36
CA ILE A 13 -5.25 -6.57 -9.20
C ILE A 13 -5.30 -5.13 -9.70
N ALA A 14 -6.22 -4.33 -9.17
CA ALA A 14 -6.17 -2.89 -9.39
C ALA A 14 -5.25 -2.24 -8.37
N LYS A 15 -4.34 -1.40 -8.85
CA LYS A 15 -3.29 -0.79 -8.05
C LYS A 15 -3.21 0.71 -8.31
N GLU A 16 -3.22 1.52 -7.26
CA GLU A 16 -2.87 2.94 -7.35
C GLU A 16 -1.33 3.10 -7.37
N VAL A 17 -0.83 4.31 -7.62
CA VAL A 17 0.60 4.61 -7.76
C VAL A 17 1.16 5.52 -6.67
N GLY A 18 0.35 6.15 -5.83
CA GLY A 18 0.81 6.98 -4.71
C GLY A 18 -0.19 8.00 -4.18
N TRP A 19 -1.43 7.99 -4.65
CA TRP A 19 -2.52 8.88 -4.25
C TRP A 19 -3.69 8.17 -3.56
N GLY A 20 -3.71 6.84 -3.52
CA GLY A 20 -4.76 6.11 -2.81
C GLY A 20 -6.09 6.02 -3.56
N PHE A 21 -6.82 4.92 -3.34
CA PHE A 21 -8.20 4.78 -3.82
C PHE A 21 -9.22 5.33 -2.80
N ALA A 22 -10.15 6.14 -3.29
CA ALA A 22 -11.39 6.46 -2.57
C ALA A 22 -12.35 5.26 -2.56
N GLU A 23 -13.30 5.25 -1.62
CA GLU A 23 -14.25 4.13 -1.44
C GLU A 23 -15.08 3.87 -2.70
N ASP A 24 -15.60 4.92 -3.34
CA ASP A 24 -16.42 4.84 -4.55
C ASP A 24 -15.62 4.25 -5.74
N THR A 25 -14.35 4.66 -5.86
CA THR A 25 -13.44 4.17 -6.89
C THR A 25 -13.07 2.71 -6.64
N ALA A 26 -12.76 2.35 -5.39
CA ALA A 26 -12.52 0.97 -5.01
C ALA A 26 -13.74 0.09 -5.30
N ARG A 27 -14.95 0.54 -4.94
CA ARG A 27 -16.21 -0.18 -5.20
C ARG A 27 -16.41 -0.45 -6.69
N ARG A 28 -16.24 0.56 -7.54
CA ARG A 28 -16.36 0.42 -8.99
C ARG A 28 -15.34 -0.56 -9.58
N LEU A 29 -14.12 -0.61 -9.04
CA LEU A 29 -13.10 -1.57 -9.47
C LEU A 29 -13.45 -3.00 -9.06
N ILE A 30 -13.98 -3.18 -7.84
CA ILE A 30 -14.46 -4.47 -7.32
C ILE A 30 -15.62 -4.98 -8.18
N GLU A 31 -16.61 -4.13 -8.46
CA GLU A 31 -17.73 -4.44 -9.35
C GLU A 31 -17.27 -4.77 -10.79
N ALA A 32 -16.18 -4.14 -11.23
CA ALA A 32 -15.55 -4.45 -12.51
C ALA A 32 -14.82 -5.82 -12.54
N GLY A 33 -14.72 -6.53 -11.41
CA GLY A 33 -14.22 -7.89 -11.32
C GLY A 33 -12.74 -8.02 -10.97
N VAL A 34 -12.11 -7.01 -10.36
CA VAL A 34 -10.74 -7.15 -9.84
C VAL A 34 -10.73 -8.10 -8.64
N ALA A 35 -9.72 -8.95 -8.56
CA ALA A 35 -9.58 -9.94 -7.49
C ALA A 35 -9.00 -9.36 -6.19
N ALA A 36 -8.33 -8.21 -6.28
CA ALA A 36 -7.78 -7.49 -5.14
C ALA A 36 -7.58 -6.00 -5.46
N ILE A 37 -7.43 -5.20 -4.41
CA ILE A 37 -7.02 -3.79 -4.48
C ILE A 37 -5.65 -3.66 -3.80
N ASP A 38 -4.68 -3.06 -4.49
CA ASP A 38 -3.49 -2.47 -3.86
C ASP A 38 -3.68 -0.96 -3.75
N VAL A 39 -3.84 -0.48 -2.52
CA VAL A 39 -4.29 0.90 -2.25
C VAL A 39 -3.25 1.94 -2.64
N ALA A 40 -1.95 1.63 -2.53
CA ALA A 40 -0.85 2.55 -2.83
C ALA A 40 -1.11 4.02 -2.43
N GLY A 41 -1.42 4.24 -1.15
CA GLY A 41 -1.84 5.54 -0.65
C GLY A 41 -0.73 6.59 -0.61
N ALA A 42 -1.14 7.82 -0.34
CA ALA A 42 -0.23 8.93 -0.11
C ALA A 42 0.59 8.75 1.19
N GLY A 43 1.80 9.32 1.22
CA GLY A 43 2.75 9.24 2.35
C GLY A 43 4.06 8.52 2.04
N GLY A 44 4.21 7.99 0.83
CA GLY A 44 5.43 7.35 0.32
C GLY A 44 6.08 8.10 -0.83
N THR A 45 6.43 7.36 -1.89
CA THR A 45 6.88 7.95 -3.14
C THR A 45 5.75 8.78 -3.75
N SER A 46 6.00 10.08 -3.96
CA SER A 46 5.06 10.98 -4.62
C SER A 46 5.36 11.06 -6.10
N TRP A 47 4.46 10.56 -6.95
CA TRP A 47 4.65 10.62 -8.41
C TRP A 47 4.49 12.03 -8.97
N SER A 48 3.69 12.89 -8.35
CA SER A 48 3.68 14.32 -8.69
C SER A 48 5.06 14.95 -8.50
N GLN A 49 5.80 14.55 -7.45
CA GLN A 49 7.18 14.98 -7.26
C GLN A 49 8.14 14.37 -8.30
N VAL A 50 7.99 13.09 -8.64
CA VAL A 50 8.78 12.48 -9.74
C VAL A 50 8.58 13.28 -11.03
N GLU A 51 7.34 13.59 -11.40
CA GLU A 51 7.05 14.38 -12.60
C GLU A 51 7.52 15.83 -12.49
N MET A 52 7.50 16.44 -11.31
CA MET A 52 8.11 17.74 -11.06
C MET A 52 9.62 17.74 -11.39
N TYR A 53 10.36 16.71 -10.94
CA TYR A 53 11.79 16.58 -11.23
C TYR A 53 12.07 16.24 -12.70
N ARG A 54 11.13 15.56 -13.38
CA ARG A 54 11.22 15.25 -14.81
C ARG A 54 10.77 16.40 -15.72
N ALA A 55 10.13 17.43 -15.16
CA ALA A 55 9.51 18.51 -15.91
C ALA A 55 10.51 19.24 -16.81
N LYS A 56 10.12 19.45 -18.08
CA LYS A 56 10.94 20.14 -19.08
C LYS A 56 10.73 21.65 -19.10
N THR A 57 9.66 22.13 -18.47
CA THR A 57 9.29 23.54 -18.42
C THR A 57 8.94 23.96 -17.00
N GLU A 58 9.09 25.25 -16.69
CA GLU A 58 8.76 25.79 -15.38
C GLU A 58 7.25 25.71 -15.08
N VAL A 59 6.40 25.85 -16.10
CA VAL A 59 4.94 25.70 -15.94
C VAL A 59 4.61 24.28 -15.47
N GLN A 60 5.15 23.24 -16.14
CA GLN A 60 4.93 21.85 -15.73
C GLN A 60 5.46 21.58 -14.33
N ARG A 61 6.63 22.12 -14.00
CA ARG A 61 7.23 21.99 -12.67
C ARG A 61 6.32 22.57 -11.59
N ARG A 62 5.82 23.79 -11.78
CA ARG A 62 4.93 24.47 -10.82
C ARG A 62 3.60 23.72 -10.65
N VAL A 63 3.03 23.24 -11.76
CA VAL A 63 1.80 22.43 -11.71
C VAL A 63 2.04 21.16 -10.90
N ALA A 64 3.07 20.38 -11.21
CA ALA A 64 3.37 19.13 -10.51
C ALA A 64 3.69 19.36 -9.02
N ALA A 65 4.44 20.41 -8.69
CA ALA A 65 4.77 20.79 -7.33
C ALA A 65 3.53 21.09 -6.46
N THR A 66 2.46 21.62 -7.07
CA THR A 66 1.21 21.97 -6.35
C THR A 66 0.53 20.74 -5.75
N PHE A 67 0.74 19.56 -6.32
CA PHE A 67 0.10 18.31 -5.89
C PHE A 67 1.03 17.41 -5.07
N VAL A 68 2.01 17.98 -4.36
CA VAL A 68 2.97 17.22 -3.54
C VAL A 68 2.29 16.39 -2.45
N ASP A 69 1.30 16.97 -1.78
CA ASP A 69 0.54 16.37 -0.67
C ASP A 69 -0.87 15.93 -1.10
N TRP A 70 -1.11 15.79 -2.40
CA TRP A 70 -2.39 15.31 -2.91
C TRP A 70 -2.53 13.80 -2.69
N GLY A 71 -3.75 13.37 -2.34
CA GLY A 71 -4.15 11.97 -2.26
C GLY A 71 -4.67 11.57 -0.88
N ILE A 72 -5.13 10.33 -0.80
CA ILE A 72 -5.66 9.68 0.39
C ILE A 72 -4.51 8.94 1.08
N PRO A 73 -4.23 9.21 2.37
CA PRO A 73 -3.20 8.50 3.12
C PRO A 73 -3.44 6.99 3.12
N THR A 74 -2.37 6.19 3.06
CA THR A 74 -2.46 4.71 3.03
C THR A 74 -3.38 4.13 4.10
N SER A 75 -3.34 4.65 5.33
CA SER A 75 -4.21 4.17 6.41
C SER A 75 -5.70 4.38 6.14
N GLU A 76 -6.06 5.47 5.48
CA GLU A 76 -7.45 5.80 5.12
C GLU A 76 -7.89 5.02 3.88
N ALA A 77 -7.01 4.88 2.88
CA ALA A 77 -7.28 4.13 1.66
C ALA A 77 -7.52 2.62 1.96
N ILE A 78 -6.84 2.04 2.95
CA ILE A 78 -7.12 0.68 3.43
C ILE A 78 -8.57 0.56 3.94
N GLN A 79 -9.00 1.52 4.77
CA GLN A 79 -10.35 1.51 5.33
C GLN A 79 -11.41 1.71 4.24
N ALA A 80 -11.17 2.63 3.32
CA ALA A 80 -12.04 2.86 2.17
C ALA A 80 -12.20 1.60 1.30
N ALA A 81 -11.09 0.91 0.99
CA ALA A 81 -11.12 -0.35 0.24
C ALA A 81 -11.85 -1.46 1.04
N ARG A 82 -11.69 -1.51 2.37
CA ARG A 82 -12.39 -2.47 3.23
C ARG A 82 -13.89 -2.19 3.29
N GLN A 83 -14.31 -0.93 3.36
CA GLN A 83 -15.71 -0.52 3.30
C GLN A 83 -16.35 -0.88 1.94
N ALA A 84 -15.59 -0.74 0.85
CA ALA A 84 -16.05 -1.10 -0.49
C ALA A 84 -16.17 -2.61 -0.70
N GLY A 85 -15.18 -3.39 -0.26
CA GLY A 85 -15.10 -4.84 -0.52
C GLY A 85 -15.71 -5.75 0.55
N GLY A 86 -16.05 -5.21 1.72
CA GLY A 86 -16.55 -5.99 2.85
C GLY A 86 -15.50 -6.94 3.42
N THR A 87 -15.92 -7.82 4.34
CA THR A 87 -15.03 -8.82 4.96
C THR A 87 -14.63 -9.87 3.93
N GLY A 88 -13.33 -10.18 3.83
CA GLY A 88 -12.81 -11.24 2.98
C GLY A 88 -12.30 -10.78 1.60
N PHE A 89 -12.66 -9.59 1.13
CA PHE A 89 -12.06 -9.06 -0.09
C PHE A 89 -10.55 -8.78 0.11
N PRO A 90 -9.66 -9.28 -0.77
CA PRO A 90 -8.21 -9.09 -0.60
C PRO A 90 -7.76 -7.64 -0.81
N ILE A 91 -7.04 -7.10 0.19
CA ILE A 91 -6.49 -5.75 0.17
C ILE A 91 -4.98 -5.81 0.41
N ILE A 92 -4.21 -5.15 -0.45
CA ILE A 92 -2.77 -4.95 -0.29
C ILE A 92 -2.57 -3.49 0.15
N ALA A 93 -1.88 -3.31 1.26
CA ALA A 93 -1.44 -2.00 1.73
C ALA A 93 -0.08 -1.68 1.14
N SER A 94 -0.01 -0.74 0.20
CA SER A 94 1.26 -0.14 -0.21
C SER A 94 1.16 1.39 -0.16
N GLY A 95 2.26 2.06 -0.47
CA GLY A 95 2.37 3.52 -0.31
C GLY A 95 2.93 3.87 1.07
N GLY A 96 4.21 4.22 1.11
CA GLY A 96 4.83 4.79 2.31
C GLY A 96 5.24 3.81 3.41
N LEU A 97 5.04 2.50 3.25
CA LEU A 97 5.53 1.48 4.19
C LEU A 97 7.07 1.43 4.16
N ARG A 98 7.70 1.51 5.34
CA ARG A 98 9.16 1.61 5.47
C ARG A 98 9.80 0.41 6.14
N ASN A 99 9.05 -0.33 6.95
CA ASN A 99 9.54 -1.41 7.79
C ASN A 99 8.42 -2.43 8.11
N GLY A 100 8.76 -3.54 8.77
CA GLY A 100 7.81 -4.58 9.15
C GLY A 100 6.73 -4.12 10.14
N LEU A 101 7.01 -3.10 10.96
CA LEU A 101 6.01 -2.52 11.87
C LEU A 101 4.91 -1.77 11.11
N ASP A 102 5.24 -1.08 10.02
CA ASP A 102 4.25 -0.44 9.17
C ASP A 102 3.34 -1.48 8.49
N ILE A 103 3.92 -2.59 8.02
CA ILE A 103 3.14 -3.74 7.51
C ILE A 103 2.19 -4.24 8.60
N ALA A 104 2.68 -4.43 9.82
CA ALA A 104 1.88 -4.95 10.93
C ALA A 104 0.67 -4.05 11.22
N LYS A 105 0.88 -2.73 11.27
CA LYS A 105 -0.20 -1.73 11.44
C LYS A 105 -1.20 -1.79 10.28
N CYS A 106 -0.73 -1.92 9.04
CA CYS A 106 -1.61 -1.98 7.88
C CYS A 106 -2.48 -3.25 7.88
N ILE A 107 -1.93 -4.38 8.28
CA ILE A 107 -2.70 -5.63 8.45
C ILE A 107 -3.75 -5.44 9.54
N ALA A 108 -3.37 -4.89 10.70
CA ALA A 108 -4.30 -4.55 11.77
C ALA A 108 -5.38 -3.52 11.37
N LEU A 109 -5.12 -2.67 10.36
CA LEU A 109 -6.13 -1.76 9.77
C LEU A 109 -7.09 -2.45 8.81
N GLY A 110 -6.88 -3.72 8.50
CA GLY A 110 -7.74 -4.52 7.63
C GLY A 110 -7.15 -4.87 6.28
N ALA A 111 -5.87 -4.59 6.01
CA ALA A 111 -5.18 -5.17 4.86
C ALA A 111 -4.84 -6.65 5.08
N ASN A 112 -4.65 -7.38 3.98
CA ASN A 112 -4.22 -8.78 4.00
C ASN A 112 -2.70 -8.91 3.82
N MET A 113 -2.08 -7.94 3.15
CA MET A 113 -0.65 -7.93 2.82
C MET A 113 -0.09 -6.51 2.82
N GLY A 114 1.23 -6.38 2.99
CA GLY A 114 1.97 -5.13 2.81
C GLY A 114 2.84 -5.16 1.56
N GLY A 115 2.90 -4.04 0.83
CA GLY A 115 3.74 -3.85 -0.36
C GLY A 115 4.72 -2.69 -0.17
N MET A 116 5.98 -2.91 -0.54
CA MET A 116 7.06 -1.92 -0.41
C MET A 116 7.82 -1.82 -1.73
N ALA A 117 8.00 -0.59 -2.23
CA ALA A 117 8.79 -0.33 -3.45
C ALA A 117 10.08 0.43 -3.13
N GLY A 118 9.97 1.63 -2.54
CA GLY A 118 11.11 2.52 -2.28
C GLY A 118 12.27 1.89 -1.49
N PRO A 119 12.02 1.23 -0.35
CA PRO A 119 13.09 0.57 0.42
C PRO A 119 13.82 -0.52 -0.38
N PHE A 120 13.10 -1.39 -1.08
CA PHE A 120 13.68 -2.45 -1.88
C PHE A 120 14.40 -1.94 -3.13
N LEU A 121 13.90 -0.89 -3.78
CA LEU A 121 14.61 -0.24 -4.89
C LEU A 121 15.96 0.33 -4.42
N LYS A 122 15.99 1.01 -3.28
CA LYS A 122 17.23 1.56 -2.71
C LYS A 122 18.24 0.46 -2.34
N ALA A 123 17.77 -0.68 -1.85
CA ALA A 123 18.61 -1.84 -1.57
C ALA A 123 19.13 -2.48 -2.88
N ALA A 124 18.26 -2.67 -3.87
CA ALA A 124 18.60 -3.29 -5.15
C ALA A 124 19.63 -2.50 -5.96
N VAL A 125 19.62 -1.16 -5.86
CA VAL A 125 20.65 -0.30 -6.46
C VAL A 125 22.05 -0.55 -5.84
N LYS A 126 22.13 -1.08 -4.62
CA LYS A 126 23.40 -1.41 -3.96
C LYS A 126 23.88 -2.80 -4.33
N SER A 127 23.09 -3.84 -4.05
CA SER A 127 23.45 -5.24 -4.33
C SER A 127 22.27 -6.20 -4.09
N LEU A 128 22.42 -7.46 -4.54
CA LEU A 128 21.53 -8.56 -4.16
C LEU A 128 21.54 -8.79 -2.64
N ASP A 129 22.71 -8.81 -2.02
CA ASP A 129 22.85 -9.04 -0.58
C ASP A 129 22.11 -7.99 0.25
N ALA A 130 22.17 -6.72 -0.17
CA ALA A 130 21.42 -5.64 0.48
C ALA A 130 19.89 -5.85 0.38
N VAL A 131 19.40 -6.44 -0.71
CA VAL A 131 17.97 -6.79 -0.86
C VAL A 131 17.61 -7.94 0.10
N LEU A 132 18.44 -8.98 0.16
CA LEU A 132 18.22 -10.12 1.06
C LEU A 132 18.22 -9.67 2.52
N GLU A 133 19.17 -8.81 2.91
CA GLU A 133 19.22 -8.19 4.24
C GLU A 133 17.96 -7.37 4.53
N GLN A 134 17.51 -6.54 3.57
CA GLN A 134 16.29 -5.76 3.74
C GLN A 134 15.04 -6.65 3.90
N ILE A 135 14.98 -7.80 3.20
CA ILE A 135 13.89 -8.79 3.38
C ILE A 135 13.94 -9.35 4.81
N GLU A 136 15.12 -9.76 5.28
CA GLU A 136 15.29 -10.35 6.62
C GLU A 136 14.91 -9.36 7.73
N ILE A 137 15.37 -8.11 7.63
CA ILE A 137 15.01 -7.02 8.56
C ILE A 137 13.49 -6.84 8.58
N THR A 138 12.87 -6.67 7.40
CA THR A 138 11.43 -6.41 7.28
C THR A 138 10.60 -7.55 7.88
N GLN A 139 10.98 -8.81 7.60
CA GLN A 139 10.29 -9.97 8.18
C GLN A 139 10.47 -10.04 9.70
N THR A 140 11.67 -9.77 10.20
CA THR A 140 11.98 -9.81 11.64
C THR A 140 11.21 -8.74 12.40
N GLU A 141 11.16 -7.51 11.88
CA GLU A 141 10.36 -6.43 12.46
C GLU A 141 8.87 -6.77 12.54
N LEU A 142 8.30 -7.38 11.50
CA LEU A 142 6.92 -7.84 11.50
C LEU A 142 6.69 -8.90 12.60
N ARG A 143 7.58 -9.90 12.69
CA ARG A 143 7.50 -10.94 13.74
C ARG A 143 7.62 -10.35 15.16
N VAL A 144 8.52 -9.39 15.35
CA VAL A 144 8.69 -8.69 16.64
C VAL A 144 7.45 -7.87 16.98
N ALA A 145 6.85 -7.17 16.01
CA ALA A 145 5.60 -6.44 16.22
C ALA A 145 4.45 -7.37 16.62
N MET A 146 4.32 -8.50 15.93
CA MET A 146 3.34 -9.54 16.24
C MET A 146 3.55 -10.15 17.64
N PHE A 147 4.80 -10.49 17.97
CA PHE A 147 5.17 -10.98 19.30
C PHE A 147 4.82 -9.97 20.41
N GLY A 148 5.15 -8.69 20.19
CA GLY A 148 4.91 -7.62 21.17
C GLY A 148 3.43 -7.38 21.52
N ILE A 149 2.50 -7.84 20.68
CA ILE A 149 1.06 -7.76 20.94
C ILE A 149 0.40 -9.13 21.17
N GLY A 150 1.18 -10.23 21.17
CA GLY A 150 0.68 -11.59 21.35
C GLY A 150 -0.10 -12.14 20.15
N ALA A 151 0.13 -11.64 18.93
CA ALA A 151 -0.52 -12.14 17.71
C ALA A 151 0.31 -13.29 17.10
N ALA A 152 -0.15 -14.54 17.24
CA ALA A 152 0.57 -15.71 16.72
C ALA A 152 0.38 -15.94 15.21
N THR A 153 -0.66 -15.36 14.61
CA THR A 153 -0.99 -15.51 13.18
C THR A 153 -1.36 -14.17 12.55
N ILE A 154 -1.39 -14.12 11.22
CA ILE A 154 -1.82 -12.92 10.48
C ILE A 154 -3.30 -12.60 10.77
N GLU A 155 -4.14 -13.61 10.93
CA GLU A 155 -5.56 -13.46 11.28
C GLU A 155 -5.71 -12.87 12.69
N ALA A 156 -4.88 -13.29 13.65
CA ALA A 156 -4.84 -12.72 15.00
C ALA A 156 -4.35 -11.27 14.98
N LEU A 157 -3.39 -10.93 14.11
CA LEU A 157 -2.94 -9.56 13.89
C LEU A 157 -4.03 -8.70 13.24
N GLN A 158 -4.75 -9.23 12.25
CA GLN A 158 -5.82 -8.51 11.54
C GLN A 158 -7.04 -8.21 12.43
N SER A 159 -7.30 -9.07 13.42
CA SER A 159 -8.41 -8.94 14.38
C SER A 159 -8.01 -8.26 15.70
N THR A 160 -6.80 -7.70 15.80
CA THR A 160 -6.29 -7.11 17.04
C THR A 160 -6.98 -5.80 17.41
N ASP A 161 -7.16 -5.57 18.72
CA ASP A 161 -7.63 -4.30 19.30
C ASP A 161 -6.48 -3.37 19.75
N ARG A 162 -5.23 -3.80 19.51
CA ARG A 162 -4.02 -3.13 20.00
C ARG A 162 -3.58 -1.96 19.14
N LEU A 163 -4.11 -1.83 17.92
CA LEU A 163 -3.88 -0.67 17.09
C LEU A 163 -4.76 0.51 17.56
N LYS A 164 -4.12 1.57 18.06
CA LYS A 164 -4.80 2.77 18.54
C LYS A 164 -4.25 4.00 17.83
N LYS A 165 -5.15 4.94 17.49
CA LYS A 165 -4.73 6.26 17.00
C LYS A 165 -3.94 6.95 18.11
N ARG A 166 -2.77 7.47 17.78
CA ARG A 166 -1.97 8.25 18.72
C ARG A 166 -2.76 9.50 19.11
N ARG A 167 -2.91 9.73 20.42
CA ARG A 167 -3.51 10.95 20.97
C ARG A 167 -2.58 12.14 20.74
#